data_AF-A0A3N7E1X1-F1
#
_entry.id   AF-A0A3N7E1X1-F1
#
_cell.length_a   1.000
_cell.length_b   1.000
_cell.length_c   1.000
_cell.angle_alpha   90.00
_cell.angle_beta   90.00
_cell.angle_gamma   90.00
#
_symmetry.space_group_name_H-M   'P 1'
#
loop_
_entity.id
_entity.type
_entity.pdbx_description
1 polymer ?
#
loop_
_entity_poly.entity_id
_entity_poly.type
_entity_poly.pdbx_seq_one_letter_code
_entity_poly.pdbx_strand_id
1 'polypeptide(L)'
;MKTLLTLDYELFFGRNTGSVEACIIKPTNELLDIVRPLRAPLVFFVDVAYIAALRREMHKHAQLRKDHDLICRHVEMLANEGHEIQLHIHSHWEDCRWTGDGWDMNTQRYRLHDFSLNDISSLVQGYVRLLKELAGPDHGYAYRAGGWVIQPFEKIRQALLDAGVYIDSTVFAGGKAEGAEHLFDFTQAPRLGHWQFDTDPCVPCAKGPFLEVPIASIDVPPSFYWRFAAHKKLGDASSQPFGDGKAIGPGKADLLKKMLTRTSSVVSMDGYKSTLLEKAYEQYKQQNQTSFVVIGHPKSLSPFSLGNLENFLKKLPDESLQSFKNFRNF
;
A
#
# COMPACT_ATOMS: atom_id res chain seq x y z
N MET A 1 10.63 -19.18 2.88
CA MET A 1 10.10 -17.85 3.24
C MET A 1 9.08 -17.47 2.18
N LYS A 2 7.88 -17.04 2.58
CA LYS A 2 6.80 -16.62 1.67
C LYS A 2 7.03 -15.16 1.26
N THR A 3 7.18 -14.87 -0.02
CA THR A 3 7.34 -13.52 -0.57
C THR A 3 6.00 -13.02 -1.10
N LEU A 4 5.54 -11.87 -0.60
CA LEU A 4 4.29 -11.25 -1.05
C LEU A 4 4.64 -9.96 -1.78
N LEU A 5 4.16 -9.81 -3.01
CA LEU A 5 4.24 -8.57 -3.77
C LEU A 5 2.93 -7.82 -3.59
N THR A 6 2.97 -6.72 -2.85
CA THR A 6 1.77 -5.95 -2.48
C THR A 6 1.82 -4.54 -3.05
N LEU A 7 0.69 -4.04 -3.51
CA LEU A 7 0.57 -2.72 -4.11
C LEU A 7 -0.55 -1.92 -3.48
N ASP A 8 -0.25 -0.70 -3.06
CA ASP A 8 -1.26 0.28 -2.65
C ASP A 8 -1.79 0.90 -3.94
N TYR A 9 -3.00 0.49 -4.32
CA TYR A 9 -3.67 0.84 -5.57
C TYR A 9 -4.48 2.11 -5.34
N GLU A 10 -3.82 3.25 -5.54
CA GLU A 10 -4.28 4.58 -5.14
C GLU A 10 -3.73 5.70 -6.05
N LEU A 11 -4.37 6.88 -6.02
CA LEU A 11 -3.88 8.11 -6.65
C LEU A 11 -2.92 8.90 -5.74
N PHE A 12 -2.32 9.97 -6.26
CA PHE A 12 -1.63 10.94 -5.40
C PHE A 12 -2.62 11.83 -4.65
N PHE A 13 -2.19 12.39 -3.51
CA PHE A 13 -3.02 13.28 -2.67
C PHE A 13 -2.57 14.75 -2.66
N GLY A 14 -1.59 15.12 -3.49
CA GLY A 14 -1.20 16.52 -3.64
C GLY A 14 -2.18 17.30 -4.53
N ARG A 15 -1.88 18.58 -4.76
CA ARG A 15 -2.69 19.49 -5.61
C ARG A 15 -3.02 18.95 -7.00
N ASN A 16 -2.19 18.04 -7.52
CA ASN A 16 -2.48 17.27 -8.72
C ASN A 16 -2.48 15.79 -8.31
N THR A 17 -3.64 15.16 -8.31
CA THR A 17 -3.81 13.74 -7.95
C THR A 17 -3.29 12.80 -9.03
N GLY A 18 -3.07 13.31 -10.25
CA GLY A 18 -2.77 12.52 -11.43
C GLY A 18 -4.02 11.86 -12.02
N SER A 19 -3.85 11.24 -13.18
CA SER A 19 -4.89 10.50 -13.89
C SER A 19 -4.91 9.03 -13.48
N VAL A 20 -6.10 8.42 -13.50
CA VAL A 20 -6.26 6.98 -13.26
C VAL A 20 -5.44 6.16 -14.24
N GLU A 21 -5.39 6.58 -15.51
CA GLU A 21 -4.62 5.87 -16.55
C GLU A 21 -3.13 5.79 -16.20
N ALA A 22 -2.49 6.93 -15.90
CA ALA A 22 -1.05 7.01 -15.68
C ALA A 22 -0.63 6.57 -14.27
N CYS A 23 -1.48 6.79 -13.26
CA CYS A 23 -1.15 6.46 -11.88
C CYS A 23 -1.52 5.02 -11.50
N ILE A 24 -2.47 4.40 -12.19
CA ILE A 24 -3.07 3.14 -11.74
C ILE A 24 -3.03 2.08 -12.86
N ILE A 25 -3.69 2.34 -13.98
CA ILE A 25 -3.95 1.30 -15.00
C ILE A 25 -2.69 0.90 -15.74
N LYS A 26 -2.04 1.86 -16.41
CA LYS A 26 -0.84 1.60 -17.20
C LYS A 26 0.27 0.96 -16.36
N PRO A 27 0.66 1.50 -15.19
CA PRO A 27 1.76 0.91 -14.42
C PRO A 27 1.44 -0.48 -13.91
N THR A 28 0.16 -0.75 -13.57
CA THR A 28 -0.24 -2.09 -13.15
C THR A 28 -0.13 -3.07 -14.31
N ASN A 29 -0.59 -2.71 -15.51
CA ASN A 29 -0.46 -3.58 -16.69
C ASN A 29 1.00 -3.88 -17.05
N GLU A 30 1.89 -2.89 -16.97
CA GLU A 30 3.34 -3.08 -17.17
C GLU A 30 3.93 -4.06 -16.13
N LEU A 31 3.48 -3.99 -14.88
CA LEU A 31 3.85 -4.95 -13.85
C LEU A 31 3.27 -6.35 -14.12
N LEU A 32 2.02 -6.44 -14.57
CA LEU A 32 1.37 -7.72 -14.91
C LEU A 32 2.16 -8.47 -15.98
N ASP A 33 2.68 -7.77 -16.99
CA ASP A 33 3.48 -8.39 -18.06
C ASP A 33 4.75 -9.07 -17.54
N ILE A 34 5.32 -8.57 -16.43
CA ILE A 34 6.49 -9.15 -15.78
C ILE A 34 6.13 -10.39 -14.95
N VAL A 35 4.98 -10.38 -14.27
CA VAL A 35 4.62 -11.45 -13.31
C VAL A 35 3.75 -12.55 -13.89
N ARG A 36 3.02 -12.29 -15.00
CA ARG A 36 2.19 -13.29 -15.70
C ARG A 36 2.95 -14.58 -16.04
N PRO A 37 4.19 -14.54 -16.57
CA PRO A 37 4.95 -15.77 -16.85
C PRO A 37 5.23 -16.61 -15.60
N LEU A 38 5.31 -15.97 -14.43
CA LEU A 38 5.59 -16.61 -13.14
C LEU A 38 4.32 -17.21 -12.51
N ARG A 39 3.13 -16.91 -13.05
CA ARG A 39 1.82 -17.29 -12.49
C ARG A 39 1.69 -16.92 -11.00
N ALA A 40 2.36 -15.85 -10.60
CA ALA A 40 2.43 -15.40 -9.22
C ALA A 40 1.28 -14.45 -8.89
N PRO A 41 0.58 -14.63 -7.77
CA PRO A 41 -0.46 -13.68 -7.36
C PRO A 41 0.19 -12.39 -6.83
N LEU A 42 -0.23 -11.25 -7.38
CA LEU A 42 -0.06 -9.95 -6.74
C LEU A 42 -1.18 -9.72 -5.72
N VAL A 43 -0.91 -8.87 -4.74
CA VAL A 43 -1.93 -8.35 -3.82
C VAL A 43 -2.09 -6.85 -4.05
N PHE A 44 -3.31 -6.42 -4.36
CA PHE A 44 -3.68 -5.02 -4.50
C PHE A 44 -4.52 -4.59 -3.31
N PHE A 45 -3.95 -3.71 -2.49
CA PHE A 45 -4.67 -2.95 -1.47
C PHE A 45 -5.35 -1.77 -2.17
N VAL A 46 -6.62 -1.94 -2.55
CA VAL A 46 -7.39 -0.96 -3.35
C VAL A 46 -7.98 0.10 -2.46
N ASP A 47 -7.73 1.38 -2.77
CA ASP A 47 -8.33 2.51 -2.06
C ASP A 47 -9.83 2.62 -2.37
N VAL A 48 -10.63 1.92 -1.60
CA VAL A 48 -12.08 1.81 -1.83
C VAL A 48 -12.79 3.12 -1.55
N ALA A 49 -12.25 3.95 -0.66
CA ALA A 49 -12.80 5.26 -0.37
C ALA A 49 -12.74 6.18 -1.61
N TYR A 50 -11.70 6.04 -2.45
CA TYR A 50 -11.63 6.72 -3.74
C TYR A 50 -12.73 6.24 -4.71
N ILE A 51 -12.95 4.92 -4.82
CA ILE A 51 -14.01 4.36 -5.68
C ILE A 51 -15.39 4.86 -5.21
N ALA A 52 -15.62 4.91 -3.90
CA ALA A 52 -16.83 5.47 -3.32
C ALA A 52 -16.98 6.98 -3.64
N ALA A 53 -15.90 7.76 -3.57
CA ALA A 53 -15.89 9.18 -3.96
C ALA A 53 -16.22 9.37 -5.44
N LEU A 54 -15.61 8.58 -6.32
CA LEU A 54 -15.94 8.55 -7.74
C LEU A 54 -17.43 8.26 -7.94
N ARG A 55 -17.99 7.24 -7.29
CA ARG A 55 -19.42 6.90 -7.40
C ARG A 55 -20.34 8.04 -6.94
N ARG A 56 -19.96 8.77 -5.89
CA ARG A 56 -20.70 9.95 -5.41
C ARG A 56 -20.67 11.10 -6.42
N GLU A 57 -19.53 11.34 -7.06
CA GLU A 57 -19.25 12.58 -7.80
C GLU A 57 -19.38 12.42 -9.32
N MET A 58 -19.10 11.25 -9.91
CA MET A 58 -20.01 10.60 -10.86
C MET A 58 -20.71 11.44 -11.93
N HIS A 59 -21.85 11.97 -11.51
CA HIS A 59 -22.84 12.67 -12.29
C HIS A 59 -22.43 14.11 -12.63
N LYS A 60 -21.40 14.65 -11.97
CA LYS A 60 -20.94 16.03 -12.13
C LYS A 60 -20.04 16.22 -13.34
N HIS A 61 -19.30 15.19 -13.77
CA HIS A 61 -18.35 15.30 -14.88
C HIS A 61 -18.10 13.95 -15.57
N ALA A 62 -18.06 13.95 -16.91
CA ALA A 62 -17.90 12.72 -17.69
C ALA A 62 -16.58 11.97 -17.39
N GLN A 63 -15.51 12.70 -17.06
CA GLN A 63 -14.23 12.11 -16.67
C GLN A 63 -14.36 11.23 -15.41
N LEU A 64 -15.19 11.63 -14.43
CA LEU A 64 -15.37 10.86 -13.19
C LEU A 64 -16.06 9.52 -13.44
N ARG A 65 -17.08 9.52 -14.31
CA ARG A 65 -17.70 8.27 -14.76
C ARG A 65 -16.69 7.38 -15.48
N LYS A 66 -15.90 7.96 -16.39
CA LYS A 66 -14.86 7.21 -17.10
C LYS A 66 -13.85 6.60 -16.14
N ASP A 67 -13.37 7.37 -15.16
CA ASP A 67 -12.40 6.92 -14.15
C ASP A 67 -13.00 5.83 -13.24
N HIS A 68 -14.25 6.01 -12.80
CA HIS A 68 -15.00 4.99 -12.05
C HIS A 68 -15.08 3.68 -12.82
N ASP A 69 -15.57 3.72 -14.06
CA ASP A 69 -15.81 2.54 -14.87
C ASP A 69 -14.49 1.86 -15.26
N LEU A 70 -13.42 2.62 -15.43
CA LEU A 70 -12.08 2.11 -15.71
C LEU A 70 -11.50 1.36 -14.50
N ILE A 71 -11.59 1.93 -13.30
CA ILE A 71 -11.10 1.27 -12.07
C ILE A 71 -11.91 0.03 -11.75
N CYS A 72 -13.25 0.10 -11.80
CA CYS A 72 -14.10 -1.05 -11.48
C CYS A 72 -13.78 -2.24 -12.40
N ARG A 73 -13.74 -2.01 -13.72
CA ARG A 73 -13.36 -3.06 -14.70
C ARG A 73 -11.96 -3.60 -14.47
N HIS A 74 -11.02 -2.74 -14.08
CA HIS A 74 -9.65 -3.17 -13.82
C HIS A 74 -9.54 -4.02 -12.55
N VAL A 75 -10.24 -3.65 -11.47
CA VAL A 75 -10.30 -4.45 -10.24
C VAL A 75 -10.98 -5.81 -10.50
N GLU A 76 -12.09 -5.83 -11.23
CA GLU A 76 -12.76 -7.06 -11.67
C GLU A 76 -11.80 -7.94 -12.50
N MET A 77 -11.09 -7.35 -13.45
CA MET A 77 -10.11 -8.07 -14.28
C MET A 77 -8.98 -8.66 -13.42
N LEU A 78 -8.39 -7.88 -12.52
CA LEU A 78 -7.31 -8.35 -11.63
C LEU A 78 -7.77 -9.53 -10.76
N ALA A 79 -8.98 -9.46 -10.19
CA ALA A 79 -9.55 -10.54 -9.41
C ALA A 79 -9.77 -11.81 -10.27
N ASN A 80 -10.31 -11.65 -11.47
CA ASN A 80 -10.54 -12.75 -12.42
C ASN A 80 -9.24 -13.39 -12.93
N GLU A 81 -8.14 -12.63 -13.02
CA GLU A 81 -6.79 -13.14 -13.33
C GLU A 81 -6.12 -13.86 -12.13
N GLY A 82 -6.80 -13.91 -10.97
CA GLY A 82 -6.37 -14.64 -9.78
C GLY A 82 -5.52 -13.84 -8.79
N HIS A 83 -5.42 -12.52 -8.98
CA HIS A 83 -4.79 -11.63 -8.01
C HIS A 83 -5.68 -11.37 -6.80
N GLU A 84 -5.07 -10.95 -5.71
CA GLU A 84 -5.80 -10.63 -4.49
C GLU A 84 -6.17 -9.17 -4.40
N ILE A 85 -7.45 -8.88 -4.28
CA ILE A 85 -7.96 -7.55 -3.97
C ILE A 85 -8.24 -7.45 -2.46
N GLN A 86 -7.62 -6.49 -1.78
CA GLN A 86 -7.69 -6.30 -0.33
C GLN A 86 -7.97 -4.84 0.02
N LEU A 87 -8.36 -4.60 1.26
CA LEU A 87 -8.92 -3.32 1.69
C LEU A 87 -7.81 -2.30 1.96
N HIS A 88 -7.83 -1.18 1.24
CA HIS A 88 -7.08 0.02 1.58
C HIS A 88 -8.06 1.17 1.78
N ILE A 89 -7.84 2.00 2.79
CA ILE A 89 -8.76 3.10 3.09
C ILE A 89 -7.97 4.37 3.35
N HIS A 90 -8.23 5.36 2.49
CA HIS A 90 -7.98 6.77 2.76
C HIS A 90 -9.31 7.49 3.02
N SER A 91 -9.75 7.54 4.27
CA SER A 91 -11.09 8.04 4.63
C SER A 91 -11.33 9.51 4.31
N HIS A 92 -10.26 10.30 4.08
CA HIS A 92 -10.38 11.70 3.68
C HIS A 92 -11.12 11.90 2.36
N TRP A 93 -11.22 10.88 1.51
CA TRP A 93 -12.07 10.89 0.31
C TRP A 93 -13.55 11.18 0.59
N GLU A 94 -14.03 10.98 1.82
CA GLU A 94 -15.38 11.37 2.24
C GLU A 94 -15.58 12.91 2.22
N ASP A 95 -14.49 13.65 2.38
CA ASP A 95 -14.46 15.11 2.41
C ASP A 95 -13.96 15.76 1.12
N CYS A 96 -13.32 14.98 0.23
CA CYS A 96 -12.87 15.45 -1.08
C CYS A 96 -14.05 15.71 -2.03
N ARG A 97 -13.87 16.70 -2.92
CA ARG A 97 -14.88 17.10 -3.93
C ARG A 97 -14.24 17.33 -5.28
N TRP A 98 -15.00 17.11 -6.35
CA TRP A 98 -14.55 17.48 -7.69
C TRP A 98 -14.88 18.94 -8.01
N THR A 99 -13.90 19.70 -8.50
CA THR A 99 -14.05 21.14 -8.81
C THR A 99 -14.23 21.46 -10.29
N GLY A 100 -14.17 20.45 -11.16
CA GLY A 100 -14.19 20.62 -12.62
C GLY A 100 -12.84 20.27 -13.24
N ASP A 101 -11.77 20.80 -12.66
CA ASP A 101 -10.39 20.66 -13.17
C ASP A 101 -9.55 19.65 -12.36
N GLY A 102 -10.11 19.09 -11.28
CA GLY A 102 -9.44 18.11 -10.43
C GLY A 102 -10.18 17.84 -9.12
N TRP A 103 -9.58 16.99 -8.30
CA TRP A 103 -10.01 16.76 -6.92
C TRP A 103 -9.47 17.85 -6.01
N ASP A 104 -10.37 18.49 -5.26
CA ASP A 104 -10.02 19.28 -4.09
C ASP A 104 -9.81 18.33 -2.90
N MET A 105 -8.56 18.18 -2.51
CA MET A 105 -8.13 17.22 -1.49
C MET A 105 -8.24 17.85 -0.11
N ASN A 106 -9.26 17.44 0.65
CA ASN A 106 -9.43 17.83 2.03
C ASN A 106 -8.89 16.74 2.97
N THR A 107 -7.73 16.97 3.56
CA THR A 107 -7.04 16.02 4.45
C THR A 107 -7.32 16.26 5.94
N GLN A 108 -8.29 17.11 6.31
CA GLN A 108 -8.56 17.42 7.73
C GLN A 108 -8.98 16.18 8.54
N ARG A 109 -9.75 15.28 7.93
CA ARG A 109 -10.08 13.95 8.49
C ARG A 109 -9.32 12.87 7.72
N TYR A 110 -7.99 12.91 7.81
CA TYR A 110 -7.09 12.08 7.03
C TYR A 110 -7.33 10.57 7.24
N ARG A 111 -7.60 10.18 8.49
CA ARG A 111 -7.65 8.78 8.94
C ARG A 111 -9.02 8.42 9.49
N LEU A 112 -9.33 7.12 9.52
CA LEU A 112 -10.59 6.62 10.07
C LEU A 112 -10.81 7.10 11.51
N HIS A 113 -9.74 7.26 12.28
CA HIS A 113 -9.79 7.75 13.66
C HIS A 113 -10.33 9.18 13.81
N ASP A 114 -10.47 9.95 12.73
CA ASP A 114 -11.04 11.29 12.78
C ASP A 114 -12.59 11.27 12.66
N PHE A 115 -13.19 10.09 12.45
CA PHE A 115 -14.63 9.87 12.37
C PHE A 115 -15.20 9.34 13.70
N SER A 116 -16.53 9.41 13.85
CA SER A 116 -17.22 8.82 15.00
C SER A 116 -17.21 7.29 14.92
N LEU A 117 -17.43 6.58 16.04
CA LEU A 117 -17.45 5.10 16.02
C LEU A 117 -18.54 4.54 15.08
N ASN A 118 -19.70 5.19 15.04
CA ASN A 118 -20.80 4.82 14.14
C ASN A 118 -20.42 5.04 12.67
N ASP A 119 -19.76 6.15 12.37
CA ASP A 119 -19.28 6.45 11.02
C ASP A 119 -18.19 5.46 10.62
N ILE A 120 -17.22 5.15 11.49
CA ILE A 120 -16.17 4.15 11.21
C ILE A 120 -16.80 2.80 10.88
N SER A 121 -17.75 2.32 11.70
CA SER A 121 -18.45 1.06 11.44
C SER A 121 -19.16 1.06 10.08
N SER A 122 -19.92 2.13 9.79
CA SER A 122 -20.66 2.27 8.54
C SER A 122 -19.74 2.36 7.32
N LEU A 123 -18.65 3.13 7.42
CA LEU A 123 -17.66 3.31 6.35
C LEU A 123 -16.94 1.99 6.07
N VAL A 124 -16.38 1.33 7.08
CA VAL A 124 -15.65 0.06 6.91
C VAL A 124 -16.56 -1.01 6.32
N GLN A 125 -17.78 -1.18 6.83
CA GLN A 125 -18.75 -2.14 6.27
C GLN A 125 -19.14 -1.79 4.82
N GLY A 126 -19.36 -0.51 4.52
CA GLY A 126 -19.67 -0.04 3.18
C GLY A 126 -18.54 -0.29 2.20
N TYR A 127 -17.30 -0.01 2.58
CA TYR A 127 -16.12 -0.23 1.75
C TYR A 127 -15.83 -1.71 1.53
N VAL A 128 -15.90 -2.55 2.57
CA VAL A 128 -15.71 -4.01 2.39
C VAL A 128 -16.79 -4.60 1.49
N ARG A 129 -18.05 -4.14 1.63
CA ARG A 129 -19.13 -4.56 0.72
C ARG A 129 -18.84 -4.15 -0.71
N LEU A 130 -18.49 -2.89 -0.96
CA LEU A 130 -18.17 -2.39 -2.29
C LEU A 130 -16.99 -3.16 -2.92
N LEU A 131 -15.95 -3.44 -2.15
CA LEU A 131 -14.81 -4.23 -2.62
C LEU A 131 -15.22 -5.66 -2.99
N LYS A 132 -16.03 -6.32 -2.16
CA LYS A 132 -16.53 -7.67 -2.42
C LYS A 132 -17.52 -7.73 -3.59
N GLU A 133 -18.29 -6.66 -3.82
CA GLU A 133 -19.14 -6.52 -5.01
C GLU A 133 -18.31 -6.53 -6.31
N LEU A 134 -17.13 -5.89 -6.29
CA LEU A 134 -16.23 -5.79 -7.45
C LEU A 134 -15.33 -7.02 -7.62
N ALA A 135 -14.68 -7.47 -6.54
CA ALA A 135 -13.66 -8.51 -6.60
C ALA A 135 -14.20 -9.91 -6.30
N GLY A 136 -15.38 -10.02 -5.69
CA GLY A 136 -15.95 -11.29 -5.22
C GLY A 136 -15.78 -11.51 -3.70
N PRO A 137 -16.45 -12.53 -3.14
CA PRO A 137 -16.55 -12.74 -1.69
C PRO A 137 -15.26 -13.23 -1.03
N ASP A 138 -14.33 -13.80 -1.80
CA ASP A 138 -13.04 -14.30 -1.32
C ASP A 138 -11.97 -13.20 -1.12
N HIS A 139 -12.38 -11.94 -1.18
CA HIS A 139 -11.54 -10.74 -1.10
C HIS A 139 -11.91 -9.85 0.09
N GLY A 140 -11.10 -8.83 0.36
CA GLY A 140 -11.39 -7.84 1.41
C GLY A 140 -11.40 -8.42 2.82
N TYR A 141 -10.46 -9.30 3.12
CA TYR A 141 -10.24 -9.87 4.45
C TYR A 141 -8.91 -9.42 5.08
N ALA A 142 -8.04 -8.81 4.27
CA ALA A 142 -6.84 -8.13 4.72
C ALA A 142 -6.97 -6.60 4.57
N TYR A 143 -6.31 -5.87 5.45
CA TYR A 143 -6.32 -4.40 5.51
C TYR A 143 -4.92 -3.81 5.44
N ARG A 144 -4.83 -2.64 4.84
CA ARG A 144 -3.70 -1.73 4.96
C ARG A 144 -4.21 -0.32 5.22
N ALA A 145 -3.79 0.28 6.33
CA ALA A 145 -4.21 1.64 6.64
C ALA A 145 -3.56 2.66 5.71
N GLY A 146 -4.35 3.61 5.22
CA GLY A 146 -3.86 4.75 4.45
C GLY A 146 -2.81 5.55 5.22
N GLY A 147 -1.73 5.94 4.54
CA GLY A 147 -0.58 6.61 5.17
C GLY A 147 0.09 5.82 6.31
N TRP A 148 -0.19 4.51 6.41
CA TRP A 148 0.15 3.64 7.53
C TRP A 148 -0.40 4.05 8.90
N VAL A 149 -1.45 4.86 8.93
CA VAL A 149 -2.00 5.41 10.18
C VAL A 149 -3.03 4.47 10.81
N ILE A 150 -2.54 3.35 11.33
CA ILE A 150 -3.37 2.32 11.98
C ILE A 150 -3.59 2.57 13.48
N GLN A 151 -2.68 3.29 14.14
CA GLN A 151 -2.72 3.55 15.58
C GLN A 151 -3.54 4.80 15.93
N PRO A 152 -4.30 4.80 17.05
CA PRO A 152 -4.55 3.66 17.94
C PRO A 152 -5.55 2.67 17.33
N PHE A 153 -5.21 1.38 17.27
CA PHE A 153 -6.01 0.39 16.53
C PHE A 153 -7.36 0.08 17.20
N GLU A 154 -7.43 0.17 18.53
CA GLU A 154 -8.65 -0.03 19.32
C GLU A 154 -9.90 0.66 18.72
N LYS A 155 -9.74 1.88 18.19
CA LYS A 155 -10.86 2.67 17.66
C LYS A 155 -11.49 2.07 16.39
N ILE A 156 -10.72 1.35 15.58
CA ILE A 156 -11.19 0.75 14.31
C ILE A 156 -11.36 -0.77 14.41
N ARG A 157 -10.86 -1.37 15.50
CA ARG A 157 -10.85 -2.80 15.78
C ARG A 157 -12.19 -3.49 15.51
N GLN A 158 -13.25 -3.06 16.19
CA GLN A 158 -14.55 -3.73 16.10
C GLN A 158 -15.15 -3.62 14.69
N ALA A 159 -14.99 -2.46 14.04
CA ALA A 159 -15.50 -2.24 12.69
C ALA A 159 -14.85 -3.18 11.65
N LEU A 160 -13.53 -3.43 11.78
CA LEU A 160 -12.82 -4.37 10.93
C LEU A 160 -13.26 -5.82 11.18
N LEU A 161 -13.37 -6.24 12.45
CA LEU A 161 -13.85 -7.59 12.79
C LEU A 161 -15.26 -7.85 12.25
N ASP A 162 -16.19 -6.90 12.47
CA ASP A 162 -17.59 -7.03 12.03
C ASP A 162 -17.70 -7.11 10.49
N ALA A 163 -16.75 -6.50 9.77
CA ALA A 163 -16.68 -6.56 8.31
C ALA A 163 -15.97 -7.83 7.78
N GLY A 164 -15.44 -8.68 8.67
CA GLY A 164 -14.70 -9.90 8.31
C GLY A 164 -13.27 -9.63 7.85
N VAL A 165 -12.67 -8.53 8.34
CA VAL A 165 -11.28 -8.14 8.09
C VAL A 165 -10.45 -8.49 9.33
N TYR A 166 -9.49 -9.38 9.16
CA TYR A 166 -8.75 -9.99 10.28
C TYR A 166 -7.25 -10.15 10.00
N ILE A 167 -6.76 -9.75 8.82
CA ILE A 167 -5.33 -9.64 8.55
C ILE A 167 -5.00 -8.15 8.39
N ASP A 168 -3.95 -7.68 9.03
CA ASP A 168 -3.35 -6.37 8.76
C ASP A 168 -1.96 -6.52 8.15
N SER A 169 -1.62 -5.60 7.26
CA SER A 169 -0.29 -5.47 6.68
C SER A 169 0.10 -4.01 6.59
N THR A 170 0.06 -3.32 7.73
CA THR A 170 0.40 -1.90 7.84
C THR A 170 1.76 -1.69 8.52
N VAL A 171 2.10 -2.53 9.49
CA VAL A 171 3.27 -2.31 10.34
C VAL A 171 4.55 -2.64 9.60
N PHE A 172 5.61 -1.87 9.86
CA PHE A 172 6.98 -2.22 9.48
C PHE A 172 7.96 -1.84 10.59
N ALA A 173 8.93 -2.70 10.85
CA ALA A 173 9.85 -2.51 11.96
C ALA A 173 10.67 -1.21 11.82
N GLY A 174 10.72 -0.43 12.89
CA GLY A 174 11.46 0.84 12.94
C GLY A 174 10.76 2.02 12.28
N GLY A 175 9.52 1.85 11.80
CA GLY A 175 8.69 2.94 11.29
C GLY A 175 8.32 3.94 12.37
N LYS A 176 8.41 5.24 12.08
CA LYS A 176 7.90 6.30 12.94
C LYS A 176 7.59 7.54 12.14
N ALA A 177 6.43 8.14 12.39
CA ALA A 177 6.06 9.45 11.88
C ALA A 177 5.33 10.25 12.96
N GLU A 178 5.69 11.53 13.09
CA GLU A 178 5.17 12.45 14.13
C GLU A 178 4.37 13.61 13.50
N GLY A 179 4.02 13.50 12.22
CA GLY A 179 3.22 14.52 11.53
C GLY A 179 1.76 14.49 11.96
N ALA A 180 1.07 15.63 11.90
CA ALA A 180 -0.34 15.72 12.30
C ALA A 180 -1.24 14.74 11.52
N GLU A 181 -1.00 14.58 10.22
CA GLU A 181 -1.77 13.68 9.33
C GLU A 181 -1.21 12.24 9.34
N HIS A 182 0.09 12.07 9.57
CA HIS A 182 0.77 10.78 9.54
C HIS A 182 1.42 10.51 10.90
N LEU A 183 0.61 10.02 11.84
CA LEU A 183 1.02 9.73 13.21
C LEU A 183 1.02 8.22 13.46
N PHE A 184 2.20 7.63 13.58
CA PHE A 184 2.37 6.22 13.97
C PHE A 184 3.75 6.00 14.59
N ASP A 185 3.85 4.99 15.47
CA ASP A 185 5.11 4.54 16.05
C ASP A 185 5.18 3.00 16.05
N PHE A 186 5.98 2.48 15.11
CA PHE A 186 6.28 1.07 14.93
C PHE A 186 7.71 0.74 15.40
N THR A 187 8.33 1.60 16.21
CA THR A 187 9.71 1.36 16.71
C THR A 187 9.79 0.13 17.61
N GLN A 188 8.69 -0.22 18.27
CA GLN A 188 8.56 -1.41 19.12
C GLN A 188 7.95 -2.62 18.38
N ALA A 189 7.70 -2.52 17.08
CA ALA A 189 7.12 -3.62 16.32
C ALA A 189 8.05 -4.85 16.34
N PRO A 190 7.49 -6.07 16.54
CA PRO A 190 8.23 -7.31 16.48
C PRO A 190 8.96 -7.48 15.15
N ARG A 191 10.18 -8.04 15.21
CA ARG A 191 10.92 -8.48 14.01
C ARG A 191 10.61 -9.94 13.70
N LEU A 192 9.33 -10.24 13.51
CA LEU A 192 8.80 -11.56 13.18
C LEU A 192 8.13 -11.52 11.81
N GLY A 193 7.96 -12.67 11.16
CA GLY A 193 7.30 -12.73 9.85
C GLY A 193 5.77 -12.58 9.93
N HIS A 194 5.17 -12.87 11.07
CA HIS A 194 3.77 -12.56 11.38
C HIS A 194 3.53 -12.80 12.87
N TRP A 195 2.50 -12.18 13.43
CA TRP A 195 2.04 -12.44 14.80
C TRP A 195 0.57 -12.10 14.93
N GLN A 196 -0.11 -12.80 15.84
CA GLN A 196 -1.45 -12.41 16.23
C GLN A 196 -1.40 -11.17 17.13
N PHE A 197 -2.40 -10.29 17.05
CA PHE A 197 -2.55 -9.12 17.89
C PHE A 197 -4.03 -8.81 18.15
N ASP A 198 -4.29 -7.90 19.09
CA ASP A 198 -5.65 -7.53 19.47
C ASP A 198 -5.90 -6.02 19.35
N THR A 199 -5.35 -5.23 20.27
CA THR A 199 -5.66 -3.79 20.40
C THR A 199 -4.52 -2.88 19.93
N ASP A 200 -3.30 -3.43 19.80
CA ASP A 200 -2.12 -2.75 19.27
C ASP A 200 -1.39 -3.69 18.30
N PRO A 201 -1.24 -3.32 17.01
CA PRO A 201 -0.58 -4.17 16.03
C PRO A 201 0.91 -4.35 16.30
N CYS A 202 1.53 -3.54 17.16
CA CYS A 202 2.91 -3.72 17.58
C CYS A 202 3.09 -4.65 18.79
N VAL A 203 2.01 -5.18 19.37
CA VAL A 203 2.08 -6.03 20.57
C VAL A 203 1.50 -7.42 20.28
N PRO A 204 2.33 -8.47 20.19
CA PRO A 204 1.86 -9.83 20.01
C PRO A 204 0.88 -10.27 21.10
N CYS A 205 -0.24 -10.85 20.68
CA CYS A 205 -1.24 -11.47 21.53
C CYS A 205 -1.57 -12.85 20.96
N ALA A 206 -1.18 -13.93 21.65
CA ALA A 206 -1.27 -15.31 21.13
C ALA A 206 -2.71 -15.82 20.84
N LYS A 207 -3.74 -15.05 21.20
CA LYS A 207 -5.16 -15.32 20.90
C LYS A 207 -5.86 -14.07 20.37
N GLY A 208 -5.08 -13.16 19.79
CA GLY A 208 -5.60 -11.95 19.18
C GLY A 208 -6.41 -12.30 17.93
N PRO A 209 -7.56 -11.65 17.68
CA PRO A 209 -8.39 -11.98 16.54
C PRO A 209 -7.84 -11.46 15.20
N PHE A 210 -6.74 -10.70 15.25
CA PHE A 210 -6.05 -10.20 14.06
C PHE A 210 -4.68 -10.84 13.88
N LEU A 211 -4.26 -10.94 12.62
CA LEU A 211 -2.91 -11.31 12.25
C LEU A 211 -2.20 -10.12 11.61
N GLU A 212 -1.07 -9.70 12.17
CA GLU A 212 -0.15 -8.79 11.49
C GLU A 212 0.77 -9.61 10.60
N VAL A 213 0.85 -9.23 9.33
CA VAL A 213 1.84 -9.72 8.37
C VAL A 213 2.60 -8.48 7.88
N PRO A 214 3.70 -8.10 8.56
CA PRO A 214 4.28 -6.77 8.43
C PRO A 214 4.94 -6.56 7.07
N ILE A 215 4.93 -5.32 6.61
CA ILE A 215 5.72 -4.87 5.47
C ILE A 215 7.21 -5.06 5.82
N ALA A 216 7.97 -5.67 4.91
CA ALA A 216 9.39 -5.86 5.12
C ALA A 216 10.11 -4.50 5.24
N SER A 217 11.13 -4.44 6.09
CA SER A 217 11.87 -3.21 6.39
C SER A 217 13.37 -3.45 6.27
N ILE A 218 14.11 -2.40 5.91
CA ILE A 218 15.56 -2.43 5.80
C ILE A 218 16.15 -1.13 6.35
N ASP A 219 17.28 -1.24 7.04
CA ASP A 219 18.03 -0.07 7.49
C ASP A 219 18.87 0.51 6.36
N VAL A 220 18.61 1.77 6.07
CA VAL A 220 19.17 2.48 4.93
C VAL A 220 20.17 3.53 5.43
N PRO A 221 21.43 3.50 4.96
CA PRO A 221 22.43 4.50 5.33
C PRO A 221 22.26 5.81 4.54
N PRO A 222 22.81 6.93 5.03
CA PRO A 222 22.84 8.21 4.32
C PRO A 222 23.35 8.13 2.87
N SER A 223 24.36 7.30 2.62
CA SER A 223 24.94 7.12 1.28
C SER A 223 23.93 6.64 0.24
N PHE A 224 22.93 5.86 0.65
CA PHE A 224 21.83 5.49 -0.24
C PHE A 224 20.99 6.71 -0.63
N TYR A 225 20.65 7.58 0.32
CA TYR A 225 19.83 8.77 0.04
C TYR A 225 20.56 9.79 -0.85
N TRP A 226 21.88 9.93 -0.70
CA TRP A 226 22.70 10.71 -1.65
C TRP A 226 22.68 10.12 -3.06
N ARG A 227 22.83 8.80 -3.20
CA ARG A 227 22.71 8.13 -4.50
C ARG A 227 21.31 8.24 -5.08
N PHE A 228 20.28 8.14 -4.24
CA PHE A 228 18.89 8.32 -4.66
C PHE A 228 18.63 9.75 -5.17
N ALA A 229 19.13 10.76 -4.46
CA ALA A 229 19.04 12.14 -4.90
C ALA A 229 19.78 12.38 -6.23
N ALA A 230 20.96 11.78 -6.41
CA ALA A 230 21.71 11.83 -7.66
C ALA A 230 20.93 11.13 -8.79
N HIS A 231 20.38 9.95 -8.55
CA HIS A 231 19.57 9.22 -9.53
C HIS A 231 18.32 10.01 -9.93
N LYS A 232 17.66 10.71 -9.00
CA LYS A 232 16.53 11.57 -9.33
C LYS A 232 16.91 12.77 -10.22
N LYS A 233 18.16 13.27 -10.10
CA LYS A 233 18.65 14.43 -10.87
C LYS A 233 19.31 14.06 -12.21
N LEU A 234 20.00 12.93 -12.26
CA LEU A 234 20.85 12.50 -13.37
C LEU A 234 20.28 11.29 -14.11
N GLY A 235 19.22 10.69 -13.57
CA GLY A 235 18.54 9.54 -14.19
C GLY A 235 17.89 9.93 -15.51
N ASP A 236 17.80 8.95 -16.39
CA ASP A 236 17.15 9.07 -17.68
C ASP A 236 15.62 8.94 -17.56
N ALA A 237 14.95 8.85 -18.71
CA ALA A 237 13.50 8.68 -18.77
C ALA A 237 13.02 7.39 -18.06
N SER A 238 13.83 6.33 -17.99
CA SER A 238 13.47 5.07 -17.32
C SER A 238 13.36 5.22 -15.80
N SER A 239 13.97 6.27 -15.26
CA SER A 239 13.98 6.58 -13.82
C SER A 239 12.74 7.36 -13.38
N GLN A 240 11.95 7.88 -14.33
CA GLN A 240 10.74 8.64 -14.02
C GLN A 240 9.60 7.70 -13.63
N PRO A 241 8.85 8.01 -12.54
CA PRO A 241 7.66 7.25 -12.21
C PRO A 241 6.61 7.40 -13.31
N PHE A 242 5.78 6.38 -13.50
CA PHE A 242 4.70 6.44 -14.48
C PHE A 242 3.61 7.46 -14.12
N GLY A 243 3.35 7.64 -12.82
CA GLY A 243 2.30 8.54 -12.35
C GLY A 243 2.58 10.01 -12.67
N ASP A 244 1.55 10.71 -13.12
CA ASP A 244 1.56 12.11 -13.57
C ASP A 244 1.09 13.11 -12.49
N GLY A 245 0.81 12.61 -11.28
CA GLY A 245 0.44 13.42 -10.12
C GLY A 245 1.62 13.87 -9.25
N LYS A 246 1.30 14.44 -8.09
CA LYS A 246 2.29 14.92 -7.12
C LYS A 246 1.98 14.41 -5.72
N ALA A 247 2.95 13.76 -5.10
CA ALA A 247 2.88 13.40 -3.68
C ALA A 247 2.94 14.64 -2.77
N ILE A 248 2.37 14.53 -1.58
CA ILE A 248 2.65 15.44 -0.47
C ILE A 248 4.11 15.19 -0.06
N GLY A 249 4.97 16.18 -0.31
CA GLY A 249 6.42 16.01 -0.13
C GLY A 249 6.82 15.89 1.34
N PRO A 250 7.88 15.12 1.67
CA PRO A 250 8.41 15.08 3.02
C PRO A 250 8.91 16.46 3.44
N GLY A 251 8.77 16.79 4.73
CA GLY A 251 9.32 18.03 5.30
C GLY A 251 10.84 18.10 5.14
N LYS A 252 11.39 19.32 5.04
CA LYS A 252 12.85 19.56 4.88
C LYS A 252 13.69 18.90 5.98
N ALA A 253 13.17 18.84 7.21
CA ALA A 253 13.84 18.21 8.35
C ALA A 253 13.98 16.69 8.18
N ASP A 254 12.95 16.01 7.68
CA ASP A 254 12.98 14.56 7.42
C ASP A 254 13.96 14.21 6.29
N LEU A 255 13.99 15.04 5.23
CA LEU A 255 15.00 14.92 4.18
C LEU A 255 16.41 15.07 4.78
N LEU A 256 16.67 16.10 5.58
CA LEU A 256 17.97 16.31 6.21
C LEU A 256 18.37 15.13 7.11
N LYS A 257 17.44 14.61 7.91
CA LYS A 257 17.67 13.43 8.77
C LYS A 257 18.13 12.22 7.95
N LYS A 258 17.46 11.92 6.83
CA LYS A 258 17.82 10.83 5.92
C LYS A 258 19.22 11.01 5.32
N MET A 259 19.63 12.26 5.06
CA MET A 259 20.95 12.57 4.48
C MET A 259 22.10 12.51 5.49
N LEU A 260 21.80 12.45 6.80
CA LEU A 260 22.81 12.49 7.87
C LEU A 260 22.83 11.24 8.75
N THR A 261 21.70 10.53 8.87
CA THR A 261 21.55 9.40 9.79
C THR A 261 21.01 8.16 9.11
N ARG A 262 21.27 6.99 9.69
CA ARG A 262 20.62 5.75 9.24
C ARG A 262 19.16 5.78 9.62
N THR A 263 18.29 5.35 8.71
CA THR A 263 16.85 5.29 8.94
C THR A 263 16.29 3.97 8.45
N SER A 264 15.24 3.47 9.10
CA SER A 264 14.50 2.31 8.61
C SER A 264 13.58 2.74 7.47
N SER A 265 13.57 1.98 6.38
CA SER A 265 12.68 2.16 5.24
C SER A 265 11.94 0.86 4.98
N VAL A 266 10.71 0.95 4.51
CA VAL A 266 10.05 -0.19 3.88
C VAL A 266 10.87 -0.70 2.69
N VAL A 267 10.86 -2.01 2.50
CA VAL A 267 11.38 -2.67 1.31
C VAL A 267 10.35 -2.48 0.21
N SER A 268 10.72 -1.72 -0.81
CA SER A 268 9.80 -1.25 -1.83
C SER A 268 10.29 -1.57 -3.23
N MET A 269 9.35 -1.93 -4.10
CA MET A 269 9.58 -2.10 -5.54
C MET A 269 9.50 -0.78 -6.33
N ASP A 270 9.35 0.35 -5.64
CA ASP A 270 9.18 1.68 -6.26
C ASP A 270 10.52 2.33 -6.58
N GLY A 271 10.60 2.93 -7.77
CA GLY A 271 11.71 3.77 -8.23
C GLY A 271 13.09 3.22 -7.85
N TYR A 272 13.94 4.07 -7.26
CA TYR A 272 15.29 3.68 -6.86
C TYR A 272 15.35 2.72 -5.67
N LYS A 273 14.29 2.65 -4.84
CA LYS A 273 14.27 1.76 -3.67
C LYS A 273 14.25 0.28 -4.07
N SER A 274 13.80 -0.04 -5.28
CA SER A 274 13.84 -1.40 -5.84
C SER A 274 15.26 -2.00 -5.85
N THR A 275 16.32 -1.18 -5.84
CA THR A 275 17.71 -1.65 -5.74
C THR A 275 18.04 -2.34 -4.41
N LEU A 276 17.17 -2.21 -3.40
CA LEU A 276 17.34 -2.83 -2.09
C LEU A 276 16.67 -4.20 -1.97
N LEU A 277 15.87 -4.64 -2.97
CA LEU A 277 15.06 -5.86 -2.89
C LEU A 277 15.89 -7.10 -2.56
N GLU A 278 16.92 -7.38 -3.35
CA GLU A 278 17.76 -8.57 -3.18
C GLU A 278 18.50 -8.57 -1.85
N LYS A 279 19.09 -7.42 -1.47
CA LYS A 279 19.78 -7.27 -0.18
C LYS A 279 18.82 -7.52 0.99
N ALA A 280 17.62 -6.94 0.93
CA ALA A 280 16.63 -7.11 1.99
C ALA A 280 16.13 -8.56 2.07
N TYR A 281 15.90 -9.20 0.94
CA TYR A 281 15.47 -10.60 0.88
C TYR A 281 16.51 -11.54 1.51
N GLU A 282 17.79 -11.39 1.16
CA GLU A 282 18.86 -12.19 1.77
C GLU A 282 19.00 -11.94 3.28
N GLN A 283 18.82 -10.69 3.73
CA GLN A 283 18.80 -10.38 5.16
C GLN A 283 17.65 -11.11 5.88
N TYR A 284 16.45 -11.09 5.32
CA TYR A 284 15.28 -11.76 5.90
C TYR A 284 15.46 -13.29 5.93
N LYS A 285 16.04 -13.85 4.86
CA LYS A 285 16.39 -15.27 4.79
C LYS A 285 17.42 -15.67 5.87
N GLN A 286 18.47 -14.88 6.06
CA GLN A 286 19.48 -15.10 7.11
C GLN A 286 18.89 -15.00 8.52
N GLN A 287 17.85 -14.17 8.70
CA GLN A 287 17.11 -14.03 9.95
C GLN A 287 16.03 -15.11 10.14
N ASN A 288 15.94 -16.10 9.23
CA ASN A 288 14.93 -17.15 9.23
C ASN A 288 13.49 -16.63 9.31
N GLN A 289 13.23 -15.48 8.67
CA GLN A 289 11.88 -14.92 8.62
C GLN A 289 10.96 -15.81 7.78
N THR A 290 9.71 -15.95 8.23
CA THR A 290 8.72 -16.81 7.55
C THR A 290 8.10 -16.13 6.33
N SER A 291 8.06 -14.80 6.32
CA SER A 291 7.45 -13.97 5.28
C SER A 291 8.35 -12.79 4.90
N PHE A 292 8.12 -12.27 3.70
CA PHE A 292 8.79 -11.09 3.16
C PHE A 292 7.81 -10.31 2.28
N VAL A 293 7.21 -9.26 2.85
CA VAL A 293 6.19 -8.46 2.17
C VAL A 293 6.86 -7.24 1.52
N VAL A 294 6.85 -7.21 0.19
CA VAL A 294 7.33 -6.06 -0.58
C VAL A 294 6.15 -5.13 -0.87
N ILE A 295 6.33 -3.84 -0.64
CA ILE A 295 5.33 -2.81 -0.96
C ILE A 295 5.67 -2.10 -2.27
N GLY A 296 4.67 -1.75 -3.05
CA GLY A 296 4.78 -0.87 -4.19
C GLY A 296 3.57 0.03 -4.31
N HIS A 297 3.64 1.01 -5.21
CA HIS A 297 2.51 1.83 -5.60
C HIS A 297 2.55 1.92 -7.12
N PRO A 298 1.47 1.56 -7.86
CA PRO A 298 1.48 1.63 -9.32
C PRO A 298 1.99 2.98 -9.83
N LYS A 299 1.54 4.08 -9.20
CA LYS A 299 1.94 5.46 -9.51
C LYS A 299 3.45 5.76 -9.36
N SER A 300 4.16 4.98 -8.54
CA SER A 300 5.59 5.16 -8.22
C SER A 300 6.49 4.12 -8.89
N LEU A 301 5.92 3.15 -9.60
CA LEU A 301 6.69 2.26 -10.46
C LEU A 301 7.32 3.05 -11.62
N SER A 302 8.45 2.57 -12.10
CA SER A 302 9.12 3.09 -13.29
C SER A 302 9.72 1.95 -14.10
N PRO A 303 10.07 2.14 -15.39
CA PRO A 303 10.79 1.11 -16.15
C PRO A 303 12.06 0.62 -15.44
N PHE A 304 12.79 1.51 -14.77
CA PHE A 304 13.94 1.16 -13.95
C PHE A 304 13.57 0.24 -12.77
N SER A 305 12.50 0.56 -12.04
CA SER A 305 12.11 -0.22 -10.86
C SER A 305 11.54 -1.58 -11.25
N LEU A 306 10.79 -1.64 -12.35
CA LEU A 306 10.29 -2.86 -12.96
C LEU A 306 11.43 -3.79 -13.43
N GLY A 307 12.48 -3.25 -14.07
CA GLY A 307 13.64 -4.06 -14.46
C GLY A 307 14.40 -4.64 -13.25
N ASN A 308 14.51 -3.88 -12.16
CA ASN A 308 15.09 -4.40 -10.91
C ASN A 308 14.21 -5.49 -10.28
N LEU A 309 12.89 -5.30 -10.29
CA LEU A 309 11.95 -6.28 -9.79
C LEU A 309 12.01 -7.57 -10.62
N GLU A 310 12.01 -7.48 -11.95
CA GLU A 310 12.14 -8.65 -12.82
C GLU A 310 13.43 -9.43 -12.54
N ASN A 311 14.56 -8.73 -12.38
CA ASN A 311 15.84 -9.35 -12.03
C ASN A 311 15.82 -10.02 -10.65
N PHE A 312 15.14 -9.41 -9.69
CA PHE A 312 14.94 -10.01 -8.36
C PHE A 312 14.06 -11.27 -8.45
N LEU A 313 12.96 -11.21 -9.20
CA LEU A 313 12.03 -12.34 -9.36
C LEU A 313 12.69 -13.56 -10.02
N LYS A 314 13.57 -13.35 -11.00
CA LYS A 314 14.36 -14.43 -11.64
C LYS A 314 15.27 -15.21 -10.69
N LYS A 315 15.58 -14.65 -9.51
CA LYS A 315 16.42 -15.28 -8.47
C LYS A 315 15.60 -15.93 -7.37
N LEU A 316 14.30 -15.70 -7.33
CA LEU A 316 13.43 -16.29 -6.33
C LEU A 316 13.15 -17.76 -6.68
N PRO A 317 13.03 -18.65 -5.67
CA PRO A 317 12.51 -19.99 -5.89
C PRO A 317 11.05 -19.92 -6.40
N ASP A 318 10.68 -20.80 -7.34
CA ASP A 318 9.38 -20.81 -8.02
C ASP A 318 8.18 -20.75 -7.05
N GLU A 319 8.24 -21.45 -5.92
CA GLU A 319 7.14 -21.54 -4.94
C GLU A 319 7.15 -20.42 -3.88
N SER A 320 8.10 -19.51 -3.94
CA SER A 320 8.25 -18.48 -2.89
C SER A 320 7.21 -17.38 -2.99
N LEU A 321 6.67 -17.09 -4.18
CA LEU A 321 5.68 -16.05 -4.40
C LEU A 321 4.30 -16.51 -3.94
N GLN A 322 3.75 -15.80 -2.96
CA GLN A 322 2.51 -16.16 -2.28
C GLN A 322 1.67 -14.91 -2.04
N SER A 323 0.44 -15.13 -1.57
CA SER A 323 -0.50 -14.07 -1.19
C SER A 323 -1.06 -14.29 0.23
N PHE A 324 -1.95 -13.41 0.68
CA PHE A 324 -2.54 -13.50 2.02
C PHE A 324 -3.46 -14.72 2.20
N LYS A 325 -3.88 -15.43 1.12
CA LYS A 325 -4.63 -16.70 1.24
C LYS A 325 -3.93 -17.70 2.14
N ASN A 326 -2.59 -17.72 2.10
CA ASN A 326 -1.74 -18.61 2.89
C ASN A 326 -1.68 -18.28 4.39
N PHE A 327 -2.37 -17.21 4.81
CA PHE A 327 -2.42 -16.72 6.17
C PHE A 327 -3.85 -16.69 6.71
N ARG A 328 -4.87 -17.21 5.99
CA ARG A 328 -6.28 -17.19 6.43
C ARG A 328 -6.58 -18.11 7.62
N ASN A 329 -5.75 -19.13 7.86
CA ASN A 329 -5.97 -20.16 8.90
C ASN A 329 -4.89 -20.08 10.01
N PHE A 330 -4.71 -18.89 10.59
CA PHE A 330 -3.63 -18.58 11.53
C PHE A 330 -3.96 -18.84 13.00
#